data_AF-A0ABD2NA64-F1
#
_entry.id   AF-A0ABD2NA64-F1
#
_cell.length_a   1.000
_cell.length_b   1.000
_cell.length_c   1.000
_cell.angle_alpha   90.00
_cell.angle_beta   90.00
_cell.angle_gamma   90.00
#
_symmetry.space_group_name_H-M   'P 1'
#
loop_
_entity.id
_entity.type
_entity.pdbx_description
1 polymer ?
#
loop_
_entity_poly.entity_id
_entity_poly.type
_entity_poly.pdbx_seq_one_letter_code
_entity_poly.pdbx_strand_id
1 'polypeptide(L)'
;MSRKNLLDQVWSLRSDSKLKPVSLNLIVHLITDDESQKCVAALINKLLLNSTSKIEGLELINVCLSHFSPQVICDHGLSWIRCCLNHHEQDQNRDIYENVSKYYKVFTESYRFQKEILSEYLSPTLDSSLLKTADLNVKESALNCLVACLSYYSSSCNTYKQKLKTIF
;
A
#
# COMPACT_ATOMS: atom_id res chain seq x y z
N MET A 1 -15.11 -24.14 -12.64
CA MET A 1 -14.75 -22.74 -12.95
C MET A 1 -13.58 -22.38 -12.03
N SER A 2 -12.45 -21.90 -12.55
CA SER A 2 -11.30 -21.54 -11.70
C SER A 2 -11.60 -20.29 -10.87
N ARG A 3 -10.99 -20.16 -9.69
CA ARG A 3 -11.11 -18.95 -8.84
C ARG A 3 -10.68 -17.69 -9.59
N LYS A 4 -9.64 -17.81 -10.42
CA LYS A 4 -9.18 -16.76 -11.33
C LYS A 4 -10.26 -16.30 -12.30
N ASN A 5 -10.98 -17.23 -12.94
CA ASN A 5 -12.06 -16.87 -13.88
C ASN A 5 -13.22 -16.16 -13.18
N LEU A 6 -13.55 -16.56 -11.95
CA LEU A 6 -14.58 -15.87 -11.16
C LEU A 6 -14.13 -14.46 -10.76
N LEU A 7 -12.88 -14.32 -10.32
CA LEU A 7 -12.30 -13.01 -10.01
C LEU A 7 -12.31 -12.08 -11.23
N ASP A 8 -11.92 -12.57 -12.41
CA ASP A 8 -11.91 -11.80 -13.65
C ASP A 8 -13.33 -11.35 -14.05
N GLN A 9 -14.33 -12.23 -13.87
CA GLN A 9 -15.74 -11.88 -14.09
C GLN A 9 -16.23 -10.80 -13.13
N VAL A 10 -16.00 -10.97 -11.83
CA VAL A 10 -16.40 -9.96 -10.82
C VAL A 10 -15.68 -8.63 -11.07
N TRP A 11 -14.39 -8.68 -11.38
CA TRP A 11 -13.58 -7.48 -11.67
C TRP A 11 -14.04 -6.76 -12.93
N SER A 12 -14.57 -7.47 -13.93
CA SER A 12 -15.11 -6.84 -15.15
C SER A 12 -16.28 -5.90 -14.88
N LEU A 13 -17.06 -6.16 -13.82
CA LEU A 13 -18.23 -5.35 -13.42
C LEU A 13 -17.85 -3.93 -12.98
N ARG A 14 -16.59 -3.69 -12.58
CA ARG A 14 -16.14 -2.38 -12.11
C ARG A 14 -16.25 -1.26 -13.15
N SER A 15 -16.30 -1.63 -14.43
CA SER A 15 -16.38 -0.69 -15.55
C SER A 15 -17.70 0.09 -15.55
N ASP A 16 -18.74 -0.46 -14.90
CA ASP A 16 -19.98 0.26 -14.59
C ASP A 16 -19.87 0.91 -13.20
N SER A 17 -19.99 2.23 -13.14
CA SER A 17 -19.89 3.00 -11.90
C SER A 17 -20.91 2.60 -10.84
N LYS A 18 -22.08 2.09 -11.24
CA LYS A 18 -23.11 1.58 -10.32
C LYS A 18 -22.75 0.22 -9.76
N LEU A 19 -21.99 -0.58 -10.50
CA LEU A 19 -21.58 -1.92 -10.10
C LEU A 19 -20.19 -1.95 -9.44
N LYS A 20 -19.39 -0.90 -9.58
CA LYS A 20 -18.07 -0.79 -8.95
C LYS A 20 -18.11 -1.10 -7.44
N PRO A 21 -18.99 -0.50 -6.61
CA PRO A 21 -19.04 -0.82 -5.17
C PRO A 21 -19.41 -2.29 -4.91
N VAL A 22 -20.33 -2.84 -5.71
CA VAL A 22 -20.76 -4.24 -5.61
C VAL A 22 -19.60 -5.17 -5.96
N SER A 23 -18.85 -4.87 -7.02
CA SER A 23 -17.70 -5.67 -7.46
C SER A 23 -16.61 -5.73 -6.39
N LEU A 24 -16.31 -4.61 -5.72
CA LEU A 24 -15.33 -4.56 -4.64
C LEU A 24 -15.76 -5.42 -3.44
N ASN A 25 -17.04 -5.32 -3.05
CA ASN A 25 -17.58 -6.14 -1.97
C ASN A 25 -17.59 -7.63 -2.32
N LEU A 26 -17.92 -7.99 -3.56
CA LEU A 26 -17.86 -9.39 -4.00
C LEU A 26 -16.44 -9.94 -3.95
N ILE A 27 -15.44 -9.14 -4.34
CA ILE A 27 -14.03 -9.54 -4.26
C ILE A 27 -13.63 -9.88 -2.82
N VAL A 28 -14.06 -9.09 -1.83
CA VAL A 28 -13.84 -9.42 -0.41
C VAL A 28 -14.40 -10.79 -0.05
N HIS A 29 -15.63 -11.08 -0.47
CA HIS A 29 -16.27 -12.38 -0.20
C HIS A 29 -15.61 -13.54 -0.94
N LEU A 30 -14.81 -13.28 -1.98
CA LEU A 30 -14.03 -14.31 -2.66
C LEU A 30 -12.76 -14.69 -1.88
N ILE A 31 -12.28 -13.86 -0.96
CA ILE A 31 -11.08 -14.09 -0.15
C ILE A 31 -11.42 -15.07 0.99
N THR A 32 -11.47 -16.36 0.67
CA THR A 32 -11.88 -17.41 1.60
C THR A 32 -10.77 -18.41 1.94
N ASP A 33 -9.73 -18.45 1.10
CA ASP A 33 -8.65 -19.44 1.16
C ASP A 33 -7.35 -18.85 0.59
N ASP A 34 -6.24 -19.59 0.71
CA ASP A 34 -4.93 -19.13 0.25
C ASP A 34 -4.87 -18.91 -1.27
N GLU A 35 -5.59 -19.70 -2.06
CA GLU A 35 -5.58 -19.59 -3.52
C GLU A 35 -6.28 -18.30 -3.98
N SER A 36 -7.45 -18.01 -3.41
CA SER A 36 -8.20 -16.78 -3.66
C SER A 36 -7.44 -15.54 -3.21
N GLN A 37 -6.79 -15.58 -2.04
CA GLN A 37 -5.91 -14.50 -1.59
C GLN A 37 -4.78 -14.23 -2.60
N LYS A 38 -4.09 -15.27 -3.08
CA LYS A 38 -3.03 -15.15 -4.10
C LYS A 38 -3.55 -14.58 -5.42
N CYS A 39 -4.76 -14.97 -5.84
CA CYS A 39 -5.39 -14.42 -7.06
C CYS A 39 -5.65 -12.92 -6.93
N VAL A 40 -6.22 -12.48 -5.80
CA VAL A 40 -6.48 -11.05 -5.55
C VAL A 40 -5.17 -10.27 -5.40
N ALA A 41 -4.17 -10.82 -4.70
CA ALA A 41 -2.84 -10.19 -4.60
C ALA A 41 -2.17 -10.03 -5.98
N ALA A 42 -2.29 -11.02 -6.86
CA ALA A 42 -1.79 -10.93 -8.23
C ALA A 42 -2.51 -9.84 -9.06
N LEU A 43 -3.82 -9.70 -8.88
CA LEU A 43 -4.60 -8.61 -9.50
C LEU A 43 -4.13 -7.24 -9.00
N ILE A 44 -3.95 -7.07 -7.68
CA ILE A 44 -3.42 -5.84 -7.08
C ILE A 44 -2.04 -5.52 -7.68
N ASN A 45 -1.12 -6.49 -7.71
CA ASN A 45 0.21 -6.29 -8.28
C ASN A 45 0.14 -5.82 -9.74
N LYS A 46 -0.73 -6.43 -10.55
CA LYS A 46 -0.93 -6.03 -11.95
C LYS A 46 -1.42 -4.58 -12.06
N LEU A 47 -2.35 -4.16 -11.20
CA LEU A 47 -2.94 -2.82 -11.25
C LEU A 47 -1.96 -1.74 -10.78
N LEU A 48 -1.18 -2.02 -9.74
CA LEU A 48 -0.18 -1.09 -9.20
C LEU A 48 1.00 -0.85 -10.14
N LEU A 49 1.33 -1.82 -11.01
CA LEU A 49 2.39 -1.68 -12.01
C LEU A 49 2.01 -0.80 -13.20
N ASN A 50 0.73 -0.43 -13.34
CA ASN A 50 0.24 0.41 -14.42
C ASN A 50 -0.32 1.73 -13.88
N SER A 51 0.27 2.86 -14.29
CA SER A 51 -0.11 4.20 -13.84
C SER A 51 -1.59 4.51 -14.04
N THR A 52 -2.22 4.03 -15.12
CA THR A 52 -3.64 4.30 -15.39
C THR A 52 -4.60 3.56 -14.45
N SER A 53 -4.15 2.45 -13.85
CA SER A 53 -4.96 1.60 -12.96
C SER A 53 -4.46 1.58 -11.52
N LYS A 54 -3.43 2.35 -11.20
CA LYS A 54 -2.80 2.37 -9.87
C LYS A 54 -3.80 2.73 -8.77
N ILE A 55 -4.68 3.69 -9.02
CA ILE A 55 -5.75 4.08 -8.08
C ILE A 55 -6.70 2.91 -7.80
N GLU A 56 -7.08 2.14 -8.83
CA GLU A 56 -7.93 0.94 -8.65
C GLU A 56 -7.19 -0.13 -7.80
N GLY A 57 -5.88 -0.27 -7.99
CA GLY A 57 -5.04 -1.14 -7.17
C GLY A 57 -5.01 -0.70 -5.70
N LEU A 58 -4.91 0.60 -5.43
CA LEU A 58 -4.96 1.18 -4.08
C LEU A 58 -6.32 0.96 -3.41
N GLU A 59 -7.41 1.19 -4.15
CA GLU A 59 -8.77 0.92 -3.68
C GLU A 59 -8.94 -0.55 -3.28
N LEU A 60 -8.45 -1.48 -4.12
CA LEU A 60 -8.49 -2.91 -3.81
C LEU A 60 -7.68 -3.26 -2.56
N ILE A 61 -6.48 -2.71 -2.37
CA ILE A 61 -5.72 -2.93 -1.13
C ILE A 61 -6.54 -2.47 0.06
N ASN A 62 -7.08 -1.25 0.02
CA ASN A 62 -7.82 -0.69 1.15
C ASN A 62 -9.02 -1.54 1.57
N VAL A 63 -9.71 -2.13 0.61
CA VAL A 63 -10.90 -2.96 0.87
C VAL A 63 -10.51 -4.39 1.26
N CYS A 64 -9.42 -4.94 0.72
CA CYS A 64 -9.05 -6.35 0.93
C CYS A 64 -8.04 -6.58 2.06
N LEU A 65 -7.32 -5.54 2.52
CA LEU A 65 -6.17 -5.72 3.42
C LEU A 65 -6.48 -6.48 4.70
N SER A 66 -7.61 -6.18 5.35
CA SER A 66 -8.06 -6.85 6.57
C SER A 66 -8.51 -8.30 6.36
N HIS A 67 -8.62 -8.74 5.11
CA HIS A 67 -9.05 -10.09 4.74
C HIS A 67 -7.88 -10.97 4.28
N PHE A 68 -6.70 -10.40 4.06
CA PHE A 68 -5.51 -11.18 3.77
C PHE A 68 -4.93 -11.80 5.03
N SER A 69 -4.42 -13.02 4.87
CA SER A 69 -3.61 -13.66 5.89
C SER A 69 -2.31 -12.89 6.11
N PRO A 70 -1.71 -12.97 7.31
CA PRO A 70 -0.40 -12.38 7.58
C PRO A 70 0.68 -12.80 6.58
N GLN A 71 0.64 -14.05 6.09
CA GLN A 71 1.60 -14.57 5.13
C GLN A 71 1.54 -13.83 3.78
N VAL A 72 0.35 -13.69 3.20
CA VAL A 72 0.15 -12.96 1.92
C VAL A 72 0.56 -11.50 2.05
N ILE A 73 0.24 -10.91 3.19
CA ILE A 73 0.66 -9.57 3.57
C ILE A 73 2.20 -9.45 3.60
N CYS A 74 2.89 -10.42 4.20
CA CYS A 74 4.36 -10.42 4.23
C CYS A 74 4.96 -10.54 2.82
N ASP A 75 4.39 -11.41 2.00
CA ASP A 75 4.92 -11.71 0.67
C ASP A 75 4.73 -10.57 -0.32
N HIS A 76 3.69 -9.74 -0.15
CA HIS A 76 3.33 -8.72 -1.12
C HIS A 76 3.33 -7.28 -0.60
N GLY A 77 3.15 -7.08 0.71
CA GLY A 77 2.93 -5.76 1.30
C GLY A 77 4.05 -4.77 1.02
N LEU A 78 5.31 -5.21 1.06
CA LEU A 78 6.44 -4.33 0.79
C LEU A 78 6.45 -3.88 -0.68
N SER A 79 6.12 -4.79 -1.60
CA SER A 79 5.98 -4.49 -3.02
C SER A 79 4.82 -3.51 -3.26
N TRP A 80 3.70 -3.68 -2.56
CA TRP A 80 2.57 -2.76 -2.65
C TRP A 80 2.98 -1.36 -2.22
N ILE A 81 3.56 -1.24 -1.01
CA ILE A 81 4.06 0.02 -0.50
C ILE A 81 5.04 0.68 -1.49
N ARG A 82 5.98 -0.08 -2.07
CA ARG A 82 6.92 0.42 -3.07
C ARG A 82 6.23 0.94 -4.33
N CYS A 83 5.26 0.21 -4.87
CA CYS A 83 4.56 0.64 -6.07
C CYS A 83 3.70 1.89 -5.81
N CYS A 84 3.08 1.95 -4.63
CA CYS A 84 2.35 3.11 -4.16
C CYS A 84 3.25 4.35 -4.16
N LEU A 85 4.45 4.23 -3.59
CA LEU A 85 5.37 5.35 -3.38
C LEU A 85 6.38 5.63 -4.48
N ASN A 86 6.59 4.74 -5.44
CA ASN A 86 7.41 5.07 -6.59
C ASN A 86 6.76 6.22 -7.34
N HIS A 87 7.45 7.37 -7.29
CA HIS A 87 6.98 8.65 -7.77
C HIS A 87 6.96 8.60 -9.31
N HIS A 88 5.77 8.56 -9.89
CA HIS A 88 5.59 9.23 -11.17
C HIS A 88 5.41 10.72 -10.83
N GLU A 89 6.06 11.62 -11.57
CA GLU A 89 5.99 13.08 -11.32
C GLU A 89 4.55 13.64 -11.33
N GLN A 90 3.58 12.84 -11.80
CA GLN A 90 2.15 13.13 -11.83
C GLN A 90 1.35 12.61 -10.62
N ASP A 91 1.94 11.73 -9.79
CA ASP A 91 1.28 11.06 -8.65
C ASP A 91 1.57 11.78 -7.33
N GLN A 92 1.35 13.10 -7.26
CA GLN A 92 1.39 13.89 -6.02
C GLN A 92 0.16 13.61 -5.13
N ASN A 93 -0.19 12.34 -4.95
CA ASN A 93 -1.48 11.96 -4.44
C ASN A 93 -1.38 11.66 -2.94
N ARG A 94 -1.79 12.65 -2.14
CA ARG A 94 -1.93 12.58 -0.66
C ARG A 94 -2.56 11.26 -0.20
N ASP A 95 -3.56 10.77 -0.92
CA ASP A 95 -4.31 9.56 -0.61
C ASP A 95 -3.41 8.32 -0.54
N ILE A 96 -2.30 8.31 -1.27
CA ILE A 96 -1.33 7.21 -1.25
C ILE A 96 -0.66 7.11 0.12
N TYR A 97 -0.18 8.24 0.66
CA TYR A 97 0.50 8.27 1.95
C TYR A 97 -0.45 7.95 3.10
N GLU A 98 -1.68 8.48 3.05
CA GLU A 98 -2.72 8.16 4.04
C GLU A 98 -3.06 6.66 4.02
N ASN A 99 -3.17 6.04 2.85
CA ASN A 99 -3.48 4.62 2.74
C ASN A 99 -2.30 3.74 3.18
N VAL A 100 -1.08 4.08 2.77
CA VAL A 100 0.14 3.37 3.23
C VAL A 100 0.27 3.39 4.75
N SER A 101 -0.10 4.50 5.40
CA SER A 101 -0.06 4.60 6.87
C SER A 101 -0.92 3.54 7.58
N LYS A 102 -2.09 3.22 7.00
CA LYS A 102 -3.01 2.19 7.53
C LYS A 102 -2.39 0.80 7.44
N TYR A 103 -1.50 0.59 6.47
CA TYR A 103 -0.89 -0.70 6.25
C TYR A 103 0.14 -1.04 7.35
N TYR A 104 0.84 -0.04 7.89
CA TYR A 104 1.82 -0.28 8.96
C TYR A 104 1.25 -0.98 10.18
N LYS A 105 0.03 -0.61 10.60
CA LYS A 105 -0.63 -1.27 11.73
C LYS A 105 -0.84 -2.76 11.50
N VAL A 106 -1.13 -3.16 10.26
CA VAL A 106 -1.34 -4.57 9.91
C VAL A 106 -0.01 -5.30 9.74
N PHE A 107 1.02 -4.58 9.31
CA PHE A 107 2.34 -5.14 9.03
C PHE A 107 3.25 -5.33 10.26
N THR A 108 2.97 -4.65 11.37
CA THR A 108 3.75 -4.75 12.61
C THR A 108 3.75 -6.12 13.25
N GLU A 109 2.76 -6.95 12.94
CA GLU A 109 2.64 -8.32 13.46
C GLU A 109 3.69 -9.29 12.86
N SER A 110 4.42 -8.87 11.82
CA SER A 110 5.47 -9.67 11.18
C SER A 110 6.87 -9.11 11.40
N TYR A 111 7.69 -9.83 12.16
CA TYR A 111 9.09 -9.47 12.46
C TYR A 111 9.95 -9.30 11.19
N ARG A 112 9.75 -10.14 10.17
CA ARG A 112 10.47 -10.06 8.89
C ARG A 112 10.22 -8.72 8.19
N PHE A 113 8.96 -8.28 8.23
CA PHE A 113 8.50 -7.08 7.56
C PHE A 113 9.04 -5.80 8.22
N GLN A 114 9.24 -5.83 9.55
CA GLN A 114 9.82 -4.70 10.29
C GLN A 114 11.21 -4.35 9.77
N LYS A 115 12.08 -5.35 9.59
CA LYS A 115 13.46 -5.14 9.15
C LYS A 115 13.51 -4.55 7.73
N GLU A 116 12.71 -5.11 6.81
CA GLU A 116 12.68 -4.69 5.41
C GLU A 116 12.09 -3.26 5.25
N ILE A 117 11.03 -2.89 5.99
CA ILE A 117 10.55 -1.49 6.04
C ILE A 117 11.67 -0.55 6.51
N LEU A 118 12.34 -0.91 7.60
CA LEU A 118 13.29 -0.01 8.24
C LEU A 118 14.53 0.23 7.38
N SER A 119 15.03 -0.77 6.67
CA SER A 119 16.23 -0.62 5.82
C SER A 119 15.93 -0.15 4.41
N GLU A 120 14.79 -0.54 3.82
CA GLU A 120 14.52 -0.36 2.39
C GLU A 120 13.45 0.69 2.09
N TYR A 121 12.60 1.05 3.06
CA TYR A 121 11.46 1.93 2.84
C TYR A 121 11.64 3.35 3.42
N LEU A 122 12.11 3.45 4.67
CA LEU A 122 12.16 4.72 5.38
C LEU A 122 13.18 5.69 4.75
N SER A 123 14.38 5.22 4.41
CA SER A 123 15.42 6.10 3.88
C SER A 123 15.08 6.72 2.51
N PRO A 124 14.62 5.96 1.48
CA PRO A 124 14.32 6.55 0.18
C PRO A 124 13.08 7.45 0.17
N THR A 125 12.04 7.09 0.94
CA THR A 125 10.80 7.88 1.04
C THR A 125 11.06 9.23 1.72
N LEU A 126 11.91 9.27 2.75
CA LEU A 126 12.38 10.51 3.36
C LEU A 126 13.10 11.40 2.33
N ASP A 127 13.98 10.79 1.53
CA ASP A 127 14.81 11.52 0.58
C ASP A 127 14.01 12.04 -0.64
N SER A 128 12.95 11.34 -1.08
CA SER A 128 12.11 11.76 -2.21
C SER A 128 10.99 12.73 -1.83
N SER A 129 10.27 12.46 -0.75
CA SER A 129 9.00 13.13 -0.44
C SER A 129 9.21 14.45 0.32
N LEU A 130 10.25 14.54 1.14
CA LEU A 130 10.53 15.73 1.96
C LEU A 130 11.44 16.73 1.27
N LEU A 131 12.42 16.25 0.49
CA LEU A 131 13.47 17.09 -0.10
C LEU A 131 13.15 17.59 -1.51
N LYS A 132 12.34 16.86 -2.31
CA LYS A 132 12.14 17.17 -3.75
C LYS A 132 10.78 17.77 -4.10
N THR A 133 9.74 17.51 -3.31
CA THR A 133 8.40 18.04 -3.57
C THR A 133 8.29 19.51 -3.15
N ALA A 134 7.61 20.35 -3.93
CA ALA A 134 7.31 21.74 -3.57
C ALA A 134 5.96 21.90 -2.83
N ASP A 135 5.04 20.94 -2.98
CA ASP A 135 3.71 20.96 -2.37
C ASP A 135 3.75 20.63 -0.86
N LEU A 136 3.26 21.57 -0.04
CA LEU A 136 3.19 21.46 1.41
C LEU A 136 2.24 20.34 1.88
N ASN A 137 1.11 20.12 1.22
CA ASN A 137 0.13 19.10 1.61
C ASN A 137 0.68 17.69 1.41
N VAL A 138 1.46 17.50 0.34
CA VAL A 138 2.15 16.23 0.06
C VAL A 138 3.25 15.98 1.08
N LYS A 139 4.02 17.02 1.45
CA LYS A 139 5.02 16.93 2.53
C LYS A 139 4.38 16.55 3.86
N GLU A 140 3.29 17.21 4.23
CA GLU A 140 2.57 16.92 5.47
C GLU A 140 2.04 15.47 5.49
N SER A 141 1.48 15.00 4.39
CA SER A 141 0.98 13.62 4.27
C SER A 141 2.12 12.59 4.36
N ALA A 142 3.27 12.87 3.74
CA ALA A 142 4.45 12.04 3.84
C ALA A 142 5.03 12.02 5.26
N LEU A 143 5.04 13.16 5.95
CA LEU A 143 5.43 13.27 7.37
C LEU A 143 4.47 12.49 8.27
N ASN A 144 3.16 12.59 8.06
CA ASN A 144 2.18 11.84 8.84
C ASN A 144 2.33 10.33 8.64
N CYS A 145 2.56 9.88 7.40
CA CYS A 145 2.86 8.49 7.08
C CYS A 145 4.14 8.00 7.77
N LEU A 146 5.17 8.85 7.79
CA LEU A 146 6.42 8.59 8.49
C LEU A 146 6.24 8.48 10.00
N VAL A 147 5.51 9.42 10.61
CA VAL A 147 5.22 9.42 12.05
C VAL A 147 4.44 8.17 12.42
N ALA A 148 3.46 7.78 11.60
CA ALA A 148 2.75 6.52 11.77
C ALA A 148 3.71 5.31 11.71
N CYS A 149 4.61 5.25 10.72
CA CYS A 149 5.60 4.19 10.64
C CYS A 149 6.52 4.15 11.88
N LEU A 150 7.05 5.30 12.30
CA LEU A 150 7.99 5.38 13.43
C LEU A 150 7.34 5.12 14.79
N SER A 151 6.04 5.41 14.96
CA SER A 151 5.32 5.11 16.20
C SER A 151 5.23 3.60 16.45
N TYR A 152 5.20 2.81 15.38
CA TYR A 152 5.19 1.36 15.41
C TYR A 152 6.59 0.72 15.53
N TYR A 153 7.65 1.42 15.13
CA TYR A 153 9.04 0.92 15.13
C TYR A 153 9.98 1.77 15.98
N SER A 154 9.55 2.07 17.21
CA SER A 154 10.21 3.02 18.14
C SER A 154 11.70 2.72 18.40
N SER A 155 12.11 1.45 18.38
CA SER A 155 13.52 1.03 18.53
C SER A 155 14.44 1.53 17.42
N SER A 156 13.88 1.82 16.24
CA SER A 156 14.63 2.23 15.04
C SER A 156 14.58 3.74 14.80
N CYS A 157 13.85 4.46 15.64
CA CYS A 157 13.65 5.90 15.58
C CYS A 157 14.97 6.68 15.76
N ASN A 158 15.94 6.11 16.51
CA ASN A 158 17.25 6.73 16.74
C ASN A 158 18.05 6.96 15.44
N THR A 159 17.97 6.05 14.46
CA THR A 159 18.67 6.17 13.17
C THR A 159 18.07 7.30 12.31
N TYR A 160 16.76 7.52 12.41
CA TYR A 160 16.04 8.51 11.60
C TYR A 160 15.93 9.90 12.25
N LYS A 161 16.12 9.98 13.57
CA LYS A 161 16.12 11.24 14.32
C LYS A 161 17.17 12.23 13.84
N GLN A 162 18.33 11.76 13.37
CA GLN A 162 19.37 12.63 12.81
C GLN A 162 19.00 13.18 11.42
N LYS A 163 18.42 12.37 10.53
CA LYS A 163 17.94 12.81 9.21
C LYS A 163 16.76 13.78 9.30
N LEU A 164 15.84 13.55 10.24
CA LEU A 164 14.71 14.45 10.47
C LEU A 164 15.16 15.84 10.93
N LYS A 165 16.21 15.93 11.75
CA LYS A 165 16.81 17.20 12.20
C LYS A 165 17.54 18.00 11.11
N THR A 166 17.81 17.39 9.95
CA THR A 166 18.39 18.10 8.79
C THR A 166 17.33 18.63 7.83
N ILE A 167 16.08 18.20 7.99
CA ILE A 167 14.94 18.60 7.14
C ILE A 167 14.18 19.79 7.77
N PHE A 168 14.19 19.88 9.10
CA PHE A 168 13.65 20.97 9.91
C PHE A 168 14.77 21.76 10.57
#